data_AF-A0A421JGM0-F1
#
_entry.id   AF-A0A421JGM0-F1
#
_cell.length_a   1.000
_cell.length_b   1.000
_cell.length_c   1.000
_cell.angle_alpha   90.00
_cell.angle_beta   90.00
_cell.angle_gamma   90.00
#
_symmetry.space_group_name_H-M   'P 1'
#
loop_
_entity.id
_entity.type
_entity.pdbx_description
1 polymer ?
#
loop_
_entity_poly.entity_id
_entity_poly.type
_entity_poly.pdbx_seq_one_letter_code
_entity_poly.pdbx_strand_id
1 'polypeptide(L)'
;MKPFNPVAVFVRGKRTGPVSPSTQKVVNQLSALSASRKQPRLLKLCDEDLIKHKTIMNAWTLYQRKKQQRQHEQLQKQYDSIQEAMEELKAISPRHYHWANKVEEKRFPLEMRVPTDYPADKPWVYNYKK
;
A
#
# COMPACT_ATOMS: atom_id res chain seq x y z
N MET A 1 -74.12 -36.41 -14.37
CA MET A 1 -73.13 -35.81 -13.45
C MET A 1 -71.74 -36.26 -13.89
N LYS A 2 -70.80 -35.33 -14.18
CA LYS A 2 -69.41 -35.67 -14.54
C LYS A 2 -68.50 -35.43 -13.31
N PRO A 3 -67.53 -36.33 -13.01
CA PRO A 3 -66.67 -36.17 -11.85
C PRO A 3 -65.63 -35.07 -12.07
N PHE A 4 -65.40 -34.27 -11.02
CA PHE A 4 -64.42 -33.20 -10.94
C PHE A 4 -63.01 -33.78 -10.74
N ASN A 5 -62.09 -33.50 -11.67
CA ASN A 5 -60.67 -33.89 -11.53
C ASN A 5 -59.90 -32.83 -10.72
N PRO A 6 -59.20 -33.20 -9.64
CA PRO A 6 -58.39 -32.25 -8.89
C PRO A 6 -57.15 -31.87 -9.70
N VAL A 7 -56.96 -30.56 -9.90
CA VAL A 7 -55.76 -29.99 -10.51
C VAL A 7 -54.57 -30.30 -9.58
N ALA A 8 -53.58 -31.03 -10.08
CA ALA A 8 -52.36 -31.33 -9.33
C ALA A 8 -51.64 -30.02 -8.97
N VAL A 9 -51.59 -29.70 -7.68
CA VAL A 9 -50.83 -28.55 -7.16
C VAL A 9 -49.34 -28.87 -7.29
N PHE A 10 -48.67 -28.23 -8.23
CA PHE A 10 -47.22 -28.29 -8.34
C PHE A 10 -46.58 -27.53 -7.17
N VAL A 11 -46.22 -28.24 -6.10
CA VAL A 11 -45.42 -27.68 -5.01
C VAL A 11 -43.95 -27.76 -5.41
N ARG A 12 -43.35 -26.60 -5.69
CA ARG A 12 -41.92 -26.50 -5.99
C ARG A 12 -41.10 -26.89 -4.76
N GLY A 13 -40.61 -28.13 -4.70
CA GLY A 13 -39.66 -28.56 -3.68
C GLY A 13 -38.43 -27.66 -3.64
N LYS A 14 -37.94 -27.33 -2.44
CA LYS A 14 -36.66 -26.63 -2.25
C LYS A 14 -35.55 -27.46 -2.88
N ARG A 15 -34.85 -26.90 -3.88
CA ARG A 15 -33.64 -27.50 -4.45
C ARG A 15 -32.57 -27.58 -3.36
N THR A 16 -32.44 -28.72 -2.70
CA THR A 16 -31.26 -29.06 -1.90
C THR A 16 -30.14 -29.36 -2.88
N GLY A 17 -29.27 -28.37 -3.13
CA GLY A 17 -28.01 -28.62 -3.81
C GLY A 17 -27.20 -29.68 -3.05
N PRO A 18 -26.28 -30.41 -3.70
CA PRO A 18 -25.55 -31.52 -3.10
C PRO A 18 -24.57 -31.11 -1.98
N VAL A 19 -24.42 -29.81 -1.72
CA VAL A 19 -23.41 -29.25 -0.81
C VAL A 19 -24.07 -28.37 0.22
N SER A 20 -23.60 -28.43 1.47
CA SER A 20 -24.06 -27.56 2.54
C SER A 20 -23.81 -26.08 2.20
N PRO A 21 -24.70 -25.15 2.62
CA PRO A 21 -24.52 -23.72 2.34
C PRO A 21 -23.21 -23.12 2.89
N SER A 22 -22.70 -23.66 4.01
CA SER A 22 -21.41 -23.25 4.58
C SER A 22 -20.25 -23.63 3.67
N THR A 23 -20.25 -24.86 3.16
CA THR A 23 -19.23 -25.33 2.21
C THR A 23 -19.32 -24.57 0.89
N GLN A 24 -20.52 -24.23 0.41
CA GLN A 24 -20.67 -23.38 -0.78
C GLN A 24 -20.07 -21.98 -0.60
N LYS A 25 -20.18 -21.37 0.59
CA LYS A 25 -19.52 -20.08 0.90
C LYS A 25 -18.00 -20.20 0.85
N VAL A 26 -17.44 -21.27 1.42
CA VAL A 26 -15.99 -21.53 1.38
C VAL A 26 -15.52 -21.74 -0.06
N VAL A 27 -16.26 -22.52 -0.86
CA VAL A 27 -15.97 -22.70 -2.28
C VAL A 27 -16.02 -21.38 -3.05
N ASN A 28 -16.96 -20.48 -2.72
CA ASN A 28 -17.02 -19.16 -3.34
C ASN A 28 -15.84 -18.26 -2.92
N GLN A 29 -15.41 -18.30 -1.65
CA GLN A 29 -14.22 -17.58 -1.18
C GLN A 29 -12.94 -18.11 -1.85
N LEU A 30 -12.78 -19.44 -1.91
CA LEU A 30 -11.67 -20.09 -2.61
C LEU A 30 -11.71 -19.79 -4.10
N SER A 31 -12.90 -19.79 -4.70
CA SER A 31 -13.09 -19.38 -6.08
C SER A 31 -12.66 -17.94 -6.26
N ALA A 32 -13.07 -17.01 -5.40
CA ALA A 32 -12.71 -15.60 -5.48
C ALA A 32 -11.18 -15.38 -5.51
N LEU A 33 -10.43 -16.15 -4.71
CA LEU A 33 -8.96 -16.14 -4.71
C LEU A 33 -8.34 -16.88 -5.90
N SER A 34 -9.05 -17.83 -6.49
CA SER A 34 -8.55 -18.62 -7.63
C SER A 34 -8.47 -17.79 -8.92
N ALA A 35 -7.29 -17.82 -9.55
CA ALA A 35 -7.03 -17.18 -10.84
C ALA A 35 -7.67 -17.90 -12.04
N SER A 36 -8.21 -19.12 -11.85
CA SER A 36 -8.55 -20.07 -12.92
C SER A 36 -9.34 -19.46 -14.10
N ARG A 37 -10.48 -18.81 -13.81
CA ARG A 37 -11.36 -18.21 -14.84
C ARG A 37 -11.46 -16.69 -14.74
N LYS A 38 -10.63 -16.07 -13.89
CA LYS A 38 -10.66 -14.63 -13.62
C LYS A 38 -9.51 -13.88 -14.30
N GLN A 39 -8.42 -14.55 -14.63
CA GLN A 39 -7.32 -13.91 -15.34
C GLN A 39 -7.67 -13.69 -16.82
N PRO A 40 -7.44 -12.48 -17.37
CA PRO A 40 -7.57 -12.25 -18.79
C PRO A 40 -6.46 -12.98 -19.57
N ARG A 41 -6.60 -13.02 -20.89
CA ARG A 41 -5.51 -13.49 -21.77
C ARG A 41 -4.32 -12.53 -21.66
N LEU A 42 -3.12 -13.06 -21.83
CA LEU A 42 -1.89 -12.25 -21.86
C LEU A 42 -1.97 -11.18 -22.95
N LEU A 43 -1.48 -9.98 -22.62
CA LEU A 43 -1.41 -8.87 -23.55
C LEU A 43 -0.42 -9.20 -24.68
N LYS A 44 -0.91 -9.14 -25.91
CA LYS A 44 -0.08 -9.28 -27.11
C LYS A 44 0.26 -7.87 -27.62
N LEU A 45 1.54 -7.57 -27.75
CA LEU A 45 2.04 -6.32 -28.29
C LEU A 45 2.63 -6.57 -29.67
N CYS A 46 2.56 -5.58 -30.57
CA CYS A 46 3.37 -5.60 -31.79
C CYS A 46 4.84 -5.30 -31.43
N ASP A 47 5.76 -5.57 -32.36
CA ASP A 47 7.19 -5.39 -32.10
C ASP A 47 7.55 -3.93 -31.80
N GLU A 48 6.91 -2.97 -32.48
CA GLU A 48 7.09 -1.54 -32.21
C GLU A 48 6.64 -1.16 -30.80
N ASP A 49 5.46 -1.63 -30.37
CA ASP A 49 4.93 -1.33 -29.05
C ASP A 49 5.75 -2.03 -27.95
N LEU A 50 6.31 -3.20 -28.23
CA LEU A 50 7.26 -3.85 -27.33
C LEU A 50 8.52 -3.02 -27.15
N ILE A 51 9.05 -2.43 -28.23
CA ILE A 51 10.20 -1.52 -28.16
C ILE A 51 9.82 -0.26 -27.37
N LYS A 52 8.66 0.36 -27.64
CA LYS A 52 8.17 1.53 -26.86
C LYS A 52 8.01 1.20 -25.37
N HIS A 53 7.46 0.04 -25.05
CA HIS A 53 7.32 -0.40 -23.66
C HIS A 53 8.69 -0.51 -22.98
N LYS A 54 9.67 -1.16 -23.64
CA LYS A 54 11.04 -1.28 -23.11
C LYS A 54 11.71 0.07 -22.93
N THR A 55 11.56 1.00 -23.86
CA THR A 55 12.17 2.33 -23.75
C THR A 55 11.55 3.13 -22.60
N ILE A 56 10.22 3.10 -22.43
CA ILE A 56 9.53 3.74 -21.29
C ILE A 56 10.02 3.14 -19.97
N MET A 57 10.10 1.81 -19.87
CA MET A 57 10.59 1.13 -18.66
C MET A 57 12.05 1.47 -18.36
N ASN A 58 12.91 1.52 -19.38
CA ASN A 58 14.30 1.92 -19.22
C ASN A 58 14.44 3.38 -18.76
N ALA A 59 13.66 4.29 -19.34
CA ALA A 59 13.62 5.69 -18.92
C ALA A 59 13.14 5.83 -17.47
N TRP A 60 12.10 5.09 -17.06
CA TRP A 60 11.60 5.07 -15.69
C TRP A 60 12.63 4.54 -14.70
N THR A 61 13.31 3.42 -15.02
CA THR A 61 14.34 2.87 -14.13
C THR A 61 15.53 3.84 -14.00
N LEU A 62 15.95 4.49 -15.08
CA LEU A 62 16.98 5.52 -15.04
C LEU A 62 16.56 6.72 -14.19
N TYR A 63 15.30 7.19 -14.32
CA TYR A 63 14.75 8.25 -13.48
C TYR A 63 14.76 7.87 -11.99
N GLN A 64 14.33 6.65 -11.66
CA GLN A 64 14.28 6.19 -10.28
C GLN A 64 15.68 6.07 -9.66
N ARG A 65 16.69 5.59 -10.43
CA ARG A 65 18.09 5.60 -9.99
C ARG A 65 18.58 7.01 -9.67
N LYS A 66 18.32 7.98 -10.56
CA LYS A 66 18.68 9.39 -10.32
C LYS A 66 17.95 9.99 -9.11
N LYS A 67 16.71 9.57 -8.84
CA LYS A 67 15.96 10.00 -7.65
C LYS A 67 16.58 9.45 -6.37
N GLN A 68 16.91 8.15 -6.34
CA GLN A 68 17.56 7.50 -5.20
C GLN A 68 18.95 8.09 -4.95
N GLN A 69 19.74 8.29 -6.00
CA GLN A 69 21.06 8.90 -5.88
C GLN A 69 20.98 10.30 -5.24
N ARG A 70 20.07 11.16 -5.71
CA ARG A 70 19.85 12.49 -5.10
C ARG A 70 19.45 12.42 -3.62
N GLN A 71 18.59 11.47 -3.26
CA GLN A 71 18.21 11.26 -1.87
C GLN A 71 19.41 10.81 -1.02
N HIS A 72 20.23 9.89 -1.54
CA HIS A 72 21.42 9.40 -0.86
C HIS A 72 22.47 10.51 -0.68
N GLU A 73 22.77 11.27 -1.73
CA GLU A 73 23.68 12.42 -1.67
C GLU A 73 23.21 13.45 -0.64
N GLN A 74 21.90 13.70 -0.55
CA GLN A 74 21.34 14.61 0.45
C GLN A 74 21.50 14.07 1.87
N LEU A 75 21.24 12.78 2.10
CA LEU A 75 21.42 12.13 3.40
C LEU A 75 22.89 12.13 3.83
N GLN A 76 23.81 11.91 2.88
CA GLN A 76 25.25 11.97 3.13
C GLN A 76 25.66 13.38 3.58
N LYS A 77 25.25 14.42 2.85
CA LYS A 77 25.53 15.82 3.26
C LYS A 77 24.97 16.16 4.64
N GLN A 78 23.77 15.67 4.95
CA GLN A 78 23.18 15.85 6.28
C GLN A 78 24.01 15.16 7.36
N TYR A 79 24.48 13.95 7.10
CA TYR A 79 25.34 13.21 8.01
C TYR A 79 26.69 13.93 8.23
N ASP A 80 27.36 14.34 7.15
CA ASP A 80 28.64 15.03 7.20
C ASP A 80 28.53 16.33 8.03
N SER A 81 27.46 17.10 7.79
CA SER A 81 27.16 18.32 8.55
C SER A 81 26.88 18.05 10.03
N ILE A 82 26.17 16.96 10.36
CA ILE A 82 25.95 16.54 11.76
C ILE A 82 27.28 16.15 12.42
N GLN A 83 28.15 15.44 11.71
CA GLN A 83 29.45 15.03 12.24
C GLN A 83 30.32 16.24 12.54
N GLU A 84 30.47 17.17 11.59
CA GLU A 84 31.24 18.41 11.76
C GLU A 84 30.76 19.20 12.98
N ALA A 85 29.45 19.43 13.09
CA ALA A 85 28.86 20.13 14.22
C ALA A 85 29.11 19.43 15.58
N MET A 86 29.11 18.09 15.59
CA MET A 86 29.37 17.32 16.81
C MET A 86 30.86 17.32 17.20
N GLU A 87 31.77 17.35 16.22
CA GLU A 87 33.21 17.51 16.46
C GLU A 87 33.52 18.89 17.05
N GLU A 88 32.93 19.95 16.50
CA GLU A 88 33.05 21.31 17.06
C GLU A 88 32.48 21.39 18.48
N LEU A 89 31.30 20.81 18.71
CA LEU A 89 30.67 20.78 20.04
C LEU A 89 31.55 20.06 21.07
N LYS A 90 32.23 18.99 20.66
CA LYS A 90 33.18 18.25 21.51
C LYS A 90 34.38 19.10 21.91
N ALA A 91 34.90 19.90 20.98
CA ALA A 91 36.03 20.80 21.23
C ALA A 91 35.64 21.97 22.16
N ILE A 92 34.46 22.57 21.95
CA ILE A 92 34.00 23.74 22.72
C ILE A 92 33.47 23.34 24.10
N SER A 93 32.62 22.31 24.18
CA SER A 93 31.99 21.92 25.44
C SER A 93 31.74 20.41 25.53
N PRO A 94 32.68 19.66 26.12
CA PRO A 94 32.56 18.21 26.30
C PRO A 94 31.31 17.79 27.08
N ARG A 95 30.84 18.64 28.01
CA ARG A 95 29.61 18.39 28.77
C ARG A 95 28.38 18.33 27.86
N HIS A 96 28.21 19.28 26.94
CA HIS A 96 27.06 19.31 26.04
C HIS A 96 27.13 18.18 25.00
N TYR A 97 28.33 17.85 24.52
CA TYR A 97 28.56 16.70 23.64
C TYR A 97 28.09 15.38 24.29
N HIS A 98 28.39 15.17 25.58
CA HIS A 98 27.93 13.99 26.30
C HIS A 98 26.39 13.90 26.37
N TRP A 99 25.71 15.02 26.64
CA TRP A 99 24.24 15.06 26.67
C TRP A 99 23.62 14.80 25.30
N ALA A 100 24.19 15.40 24.23
CA ALA A 100 23.69 15.26 22.87
C ALA A 100 23.82 13.82 22.32
N ASN A 101 24.89 13.10 22.70
CA ASN A 101 25.14 11.72 22.28
C ASN A 101 24.42 10.65 23.11
N LYS A 102 23.56 11.05 24.05
CA LYS A 102 22.80 10.09 24.83
C LYS A 102 21.84 9.33 23.91
N VAL A 103 21.89 8.00 23.97
CA VAL A 103 20.96 7.14 23.24
C VAL A 103 19.58 7.30 23.86
N GLU A 104 18.62 7.72 23.04
CA GLU A 104 17.22 7.91 23.44
C GLU A 104 16.31 7.07 22.54
N GLU A 105 15.35 6.38 23.16
CA GLU A 105 14.26 5.72 22.44
C GLU A 105 13.25 6.76 21.95
N LYS A 106 13.58 7.43 20.85
CA LYS A 106 12.71 8.46 20.26
C LYS A 106 11.59 7.80 19.45
N ARG A 107 10.36 8.22 19.71
CA ARG A 107 9.18 7.88 18.90
C ARG A 107 8.73 9.10 18.12
N PHE A 108 8.27 8.89 16.89
CA PHE A 108 7.62 9.94 16.14
C PHE A 108 6.27 10.30 16.77
N PRO A 109 5.92 11.59 16.88
CA PRO A 109 4.63 12.01 17.43
C PRO A 109 3.49 11.61 16.49
N LEU A 110 2.34 11.20 17.06
CA LEU A 110 1.16 10.79 16.29
C LEU A 110 0.57 11.92 15.43
N GLU A 111 0.85 13.17 15.80
CA GLU A 111 0.40 14.36 15.06
C GLU A 111 1.15 14.53 13.73
N MET A 112 2.35 13.95 13.59
CA MET A 112 3.08 13.93 12.32
C MET A 112 2.49 12.88 11.38
N ARG A 113 1.42 13.25 10.69
CA ARG A 113 0.67 12.39 9.78
C ARG A 113 1.40 12.20 8.45
N VAL A 114 1.11 11.08 7.80
CA VAL A 114 1.52 10.83 6.41
C VAL A 114 0.77 11.79 5.48
N PRO A 115 1.44 12.41 4.48
CA PRO A 115 0.78 13.27 3.51
C PRO A 115 -0.37 12.58 2.78
N THR A 116 -1.49 13.27 2.59
CA THR A 116 -2.68 12.81 1.86
C THR A 116 -2.76 13.48 0.49
N ASP A 117 -3.45 12.85 -0.48
CA ASP A 117 -3.60 13.38 -1.84
C ASP A 117 -4.33 14.75 -1.86
N TYR A 118 -5.30 14.93 -0.96
CA TYR A 118 -6.05 16.17 -0.77
C TYR A 118 -5.90 16.66 0.67
N PRO A 119 -5.85 17.99 0.90
CA PRO A 119 -5.77 18.53 2.25
C PRO A 119 -7.07 18.28 3.02
N ALA A 120 -6.98 18.31 4.35
CA ALA A 120 -8.16 18.33 5.20
C ALA A 120 -8.89 19.67 5.13
N ASP A 121 -10.17 19.69 5.53
CA ASP A 121 -11.00 20.91 5.61
C ASP A 121 -10.36 22.00 6.47
N LYS A 122 -9.63 21.59 7.52
CA LYS A 122 -8.72 22.44 8.28
C LYS A 122 -7.28 21.94 8.07
N PRO A 123 -6.48 22.56 7.19
CA PRO A 123 -5.12 22.11 6.89
C PRO A 123 -4.17 22.19 8.08
N TRP A 124 -4.42 23.12 9.00
CA TRP A 124 -3.58 23.36 10.18
C TRP A 124 -4.43 23.60 11.43
N VAL A 125 -3.97 23.08 12.56
CA VAL A 125 -4.60 23.24 13.87
C VAL A 125 -3.76 24.22 14.68
N TYR A 126 -4.25 25.46 14.83
CA TYR A 126 -3.54 26.50 15.58
C TYR A 126 -3.63 26.30 17.11
N ASN A 127 -4.75 25.75 17.59
CA ASN A 127 -5.04 25.63 19.02
C ASN A 127 -4.65 24.25 19.56
N TYR A 128 -3.36 23.95 19.60
CA TYR A 128 -2.85 22.70 20.20
C TYR A 128 -2.72 22.83 21.71
N LYS A 129 -2.96 21.74 22.45
CA LYS A 129 -2.66 21.64 23.88
C LYS A 129 -1.31 20.95 24.04
N LYS A 130 -0.47 21.49 24.92
CA LYS A 130 0.85 20.95 25.24
C LYS A 130 0.76 19.74 26.17
#